data_AF-K1X657-F1
#
_entry.id   AF-K1X657-F1
#
_cell.length_a   1.000
_cell.length_b   1.000
_cell.length_c   1.000
_cell.angle_alpha   90.00
_cell.angle_beta   90.00
_cell.angle_gamma   90.00
#
_symmetry.space_group_name_H-M   'P 1'
#
loop_
_entity.id
_entity.type
_entity.pdbx_description
1 polymer ?
#
loop_
_entity_poly.entity_id
_entity_poly.type
_entity_poly.pdbx_seq_one_letter_code
_entity_poly.pdbx_strand_id
1 'polypeptide(L)'
;MAPPSAMFTEPSAPIDSTPLKSGFDVKTVPVGTSKTQTLDDLADKWEQGFKFTPIRESQVSRAMTRRYFNDLDTYAESDIVIVGAGSCGLSTAYMLGKARPDLKIAIIEASVSPGGGAWLGGQLFSAMVMRKPADAFLTDLGVPFEDEGDFVVVKHAALFTSTLLSRVLSFPNIKLFNATAVEDLITRASPDGTLRIAGVVTNWTLVTMHHDDQSCMDPNTINAPLVISTTGHDGPFGAFCVKRLVSMQQIEKLGGMRGLDMNTAEDAIVKRTREIVPGLIVGGMELSEVDGANRMGPTFGAMALSGVKAAEEALKVFEERKLQNAY
;
A
#
# COMPACT_ATOMS: atom_id res chain seq x y z
N MET A 1 -8.83 -34.77 -38.29
CA MET A 1 -8.19 -35.79 -37.44
C MET A 1 -7.19 -35.09 -36.55
N ALA A 2 -7.34 -35.20 -35.23
CA ALA A 2 -6.36 -34.67 -34.28
C ALA A 2 -5.09 -35.55 -34.32
N PRO A 3 -3.88 -34.99 -34.11
CA PRO A 3 -2.65 -35.78 -34.07
C PRO A 3 -2.60 -36.65 -32.81
N PRO A 4 -1.87 -37.79 -32.83
CA PRO A 4 -1.76 -38.67 -31.68
C PRO A 4 -1.00 -37.98 -30.54
N SER A 5 -1.54 -38.07 -29.34
CA SER A 5 -0.90 -37.60 -28.10
C SER A 5 0.38 -38.40 -27.84
N ALA A 6 1.51 -37.72 -27.64
CA ALA A 6 2.74 -38.35 -27.20
C ALA A 6 2.58 -38.83 -25.75
N MET A 7 2.50 -40.15 -25.56
CA MET A 7 2.50 -40.77 -24.23
C MET A 7 3.95 -40.84 -23.74
N PHE A 8 4.34 -39.92 -22.88
CA PHE A 8 5.59 -40.01 -22.12
C PHE A 8 5.37 -40.96 -20.94
N THR A 9 6.09 -42.07 -20.90
CA THR A 9 6.23 -42.89 -19.68
C THR A 9 7.34 -42.30 -18.83
N GLU A 10 6.99 -41.68 -17.71
CA GLU A 10 7.96 -41.26 -16.70
C GLU A 10 8.58 -42.50 -16.01
N PRO A 11 9.92 -42.61 -15.94
CA PRO A 11 10.55 -43.61 -15.09
C PRO A 11 10.38 -43.22 -13.62
N SER A 12 9.75 -44.09 -12.83
CA SER A 12 9.66 -43.93 -11.38
C SER A 12 11.05 -44.11 -10.75
N ALA A 13 11.71 -43.01 -10.41
CA ALA A 13 12.87 -43.08 -9.54
C ALA A 13 12.44 -43.55 -8.13
N PRO A 14 13.27 -44.34 -7.41
CA PRO A 14 12.99 -44.68 -6.03
C PRO A 14 12.92 -43.39 -5.22
N ILE A 15 11.79 -43.19 -4.54
CA ILE A 15 11.58 -42.05 -3.65
C ILE A 15 12.51 -42.26 -2.46
N ASP A 16 13.62 -41.53 -2.44
CA ASP A 16 14.45 -41.40 -1.26
C ASP A 16 13.62 -40.62 -0.24
N SER A 17 12.96 -41.34 0.69
CA SER A 17 12.08 -40.74 1.68
C SER A 17 12.95 -39.89 2.59
N THR A 18 13.02 -38.59 2.31
CA THR A 18 13.66 -37.62 3.18
C THR A 18 12.97 -37.76 4.53
N PRO A 19 13.70 -38.05 5.63
CA PRO A 19 13.06 -38.19 6.93
C PRO A 19 12.35 -36.88 7.27
N LEU A 20 11.02 -36.93 7.31
CA LEU A 20 10.18 -35.84 7.82
C LEU A 20 10.65 -35.56 9.25
N LYS A 21 11.02 -34.30 9.54
CA LYS A 21 11.22 -33.89 10.93
C LYS A 21 9.97 -34.27 11.71
N SER A 22 10.13 -35.14 12.70
CA SER A 22 9.06 -35.54 13.60
C SER A 22 8.65 -34.33 14.44
N GLY A 23 7.47 -33.78 14.20
CA GLY A 23 6.89 -32.67 14.94
C GLY A 23 6.97 -31.33 14.23
N PHE A 24 5.93 -30.52 14.38
CA PHE A 24 6.00 -29.10 14.05
C PHE A 24 6.86 -28.45 15.13
N ASP A 25 7.97 -27.81 14.76
CA ASP A 25 8.80 -27.11 15.74
C ASP A 25 8.08 -25.80 16.13
N VAL A 26 7.09 -25.88 17.03
CA VAL A 26 6.20 -24.75 17.35
C VAL A 26 6.85 -23.86 18.42
N LYS A 27 7.47 -22.76 17.97
CA LYS A 27 7.70 -21.62 18.87
C LYS A 27 6.36 -20.90 19.08
N THR A 28 5.78 -21.04 20.28
CA THR A 28 4.56 -20.32 20.64
C THR A 28 4.81 -18.81 20.63
N VAL A 29 4.17 -18.10 19.70
CA VAL A 29 4.05 -16.64 19.75
C VAL A 29 2.75 -16.32 20.49
N PRO A 30 2.76 -15.55 21.59
CA PRO A 30 1.55 -15.20 22.30
C PRO A 30 0.65 -14.34 21.39
N VAL A 31 -0.48 -14.90 20.95
CA VAL A 31 -1.52 -14.16 20.22
C VAL A 31 -2.79 -14.17 21.08
N GLY A 32 -2.84 -13.26 22.05
CA GLY A 32 -4.02 -13.04 22.92
C GLY A 32 -3.93 -13.61 24.33
N THR A 33 -5.00 -13.39 25.11
CA THR A 33 -5.08 -13.63 26.57
C THR A 33 -5.72 -14.96 26.98
N SER A 34 -6.04 -15.84 26.02
CA SER A 34 -6.73 -17.11 26.27
C SER A 34 -5.76 -18.29 26.20
N LYS A 35 -5.99 -19.35 26.99
CA LYS A 35 -5.30 -20.64 26.77
C LYS A 35 -5.69 -21.19 25.40
N THR A 36 -4.76 -21.16 24.45
CA THR A 36 -4.94 -21.67 23.08
C THR A 36 -4.34 -23.07 22.95
N GLN A 37 -5.02 -23.95 22.21
CA GLN A 37 -4.42 -25.19 21.71
C GLN A 37 -3.28 -24.83 20.76
N THR A 38 -2.17 -25.56 20.86
CA THR A 38 -1.03 -25.42 19.95
C THR A 38 -1.21 -26.27 18.69
N LEU A 39 -0.41 -26.01 17.65
CA LEU A 39 -0.40 -26.88 16.47
C LEU A 39 0.09 -28.30 16.81
N ASP A 40 1.00 -28.43 17.79
CA ASP A 40 1.46 -29.73 18.29
C ASP A 40 0.36 -30.49 19.03
N ASP A 41 -0.53 -29.78 19.71
CA ASP A 41 -1.69 -30.42 20.35
C ASP A 41 -2.63 -31.06 19.32
N LEU A 42 -2.72 -30.47 18.12
CA LEU A 42 -3.59 -30.91 17.02
C LEU A 42 -2.93 -31.91 16.06
N ALA A 43 -1.60 -31.89 15.96
CA ALA A 43 -0.83 -32.71 15.02
C ALA A 43 -1.18 -34.20 15.15
N ASP A 44 -1.42 -34.84 14.00
CA ASP A 44 -1.81 -36.25 13.85
C ASP A 44 -3.08 -36.69 14.61
N LYS A 45 -3.86 -35.72 15.11
CA LYS A 45 -5.10 -35.94 15.89
C LYS A 45 -6.34 -35.35 15.21
N TRP A 46 -6.27 -35.08 13.91
CA TRP A 46 -7.39 -34.49 13.14
C TRP A 46 -8.66 -35.36 13.18
N GLU A 47 -8.51 -36.69 13.10
CA GLU A 47 -9.65 -37.61 13.21
C GLU A 47 -10.06 -37.91 14.66
N GLN A 48 -9.28 -37.42 15.64
CA GLN A 48 -9.49 -37.66 17.07
C GLN A 48 -10.33 -36.57 17.73
N GLY A 49 -11.43 -36.22 17.07
CA GLY A 49 -12.39 -35.26 17.61
C GLY A 49 -12.07 -33.79 17.34
N PHE A 50 -11.21 -33.48 16.34
CA PHE A 50 -11.10 -32.11 15.85
C PHE A 50 -12.48 -31.62 15.39
N LYS A 51 -12.90 -30.49 15.96
CA LYS A 51 -14.13 -29.82 15.57
C LYS A 51 -14.02 -28.35 15.91
N PHE A 52 -14.36 -27.49 14.97
CA PHE A 52 -14.55 -26.08 15.26
C PHE A 52 -15.71 -25.90 16.26
N THR A 53 -15.58 -24.90 17.13
CA THR A 53 -16.69 -24.50 18.01
C THR A 53 -17.89 -24.08 17.16
N PRO A 54 -19.15 -24.40 17.56
CA PRO A 54 -20.33 -23.99 16.82
C PRO A 54 -20.40 -22.48 16.61
N ILE A 55 -20.87 -22.05 15.44
CA ILE A 55 -21.07 -20.66 15.07
C ILE A 55 -22.34 -20.53 14.22
N ARG A 56 -22.98 -19.35 14.26
CA ARG A 56 -24.08 -18.96 13.38
C ARG A 56 -23.63 -17.86 12.42
N GLU A 57 -24.10 -17.92 11.18
CA GLU A 57 -23.70 -17.03 10.08
C GLU A 57 -23.88 -15.55 10.43
N SER A 58 -24.97 -15.22 11.14
CA SER A 58 -25.25 -13.85 11.57
C SER A 58 -24.25 -13.31 12.60
N GLN A 59 -23.55 -14.17 13.34
CA GLN A 59 -22.46 -13.74 14.22
C GLN A 59 -21.27 -13.24 13.40
N VAL A 60 -20.95 -13.91 12.29
CA VAL A 60 -19.87 -13.52 11.38
C VAL A 60 -20.22 -12.22 10.66
N SER A 61 -21.43 -12.12 10.09
CA SER A 61 -21.92 -10.88 9.45
C SER A 61 -21.84 -9.68 10.40
N ARG A 62 -22.39 -9.81 11.63
CA ARG A 62 -22.34 -8.76 12.65
C ARG A 62 -20.92 -8.44 13.12
N ALA A 63 -20.04 -9.44 13.20
CA ALA A 63 -18.66 -9.24 13.62
C ALA A 63 -17.88 -8.38 12.62
N MET A 64 -18.07 -8.59 11.32
CA MET A 64 -17.43 -7.82 10.26
C MET A 64 -18.04 -6.42 10.14
N THR A 65 -19.38 -6.32 10.03
CA THR A 65 -20.04 -5.03 9.81
C THR A 65 -19.83 -4.10 11.00
N ARG A 66 -19.94 -4.58 12.25
CA ARG A 66 -19.67 -3.74 13.42
C ARG A 66 -18.28 -3.11 13.40
N ARG A 67 -17.26 -3.86 12.98
CA ARG A 67 -15.88 -3.37 12.90
C ARG A 67 -15.70 -2.40 11.74
N TYR A 68 -16.15 -2.77 10.55
CA TYR A 68 -16.00 -1.93 9.37
C TYR A 68 -16.73 -0.59 9.52
N PHE A 69 -17.94 -0.59 10.07
CA PHE A 69 -18.68 0.64 10.32
C PHE A 69 -18.09 1.47 11.47
N ASN A 70 -17.47 0.83 12.48
CA ASN A 70 -16.69 1.57 13.47
C ASN A 70 -15.46 2.24 12.86
N ASP A 71 -14.79 1.56 11.92
CA ASP A 71 -13.67 2.14 11.17
C ASP A 71 -14.15 3.32 10.30
N LEU A 72 -15.27 3.17 9.58
CA LEU A 72 -15.87 4.24 8.79
C LEU A 72 -16.21 5.46 9.66
N ASP A 73 -16.81 5.26 10.83
CA ASP A 73 -17.12 6.34 11.79
C ASP A 73 -15.84 7.02 12.30
N THR A 74 -14.85 6.22 12.73
CA THR A 74 -13.58 6.72 13.29
C THR A 74 -12.76 7.52 12.28
N TYR A 75 -12.72 7.06 11.03
CA TYR A 75 -11.86 7.61 9.98
C TYR A 75 -12.59 8.53 8.99
N ALA A 76 -13.90 8.77 9.14
CA ALA A 76 -14.60 9.84 8.41
C ALA A 76 -13.90 11.20 8.62
N GLU A 77 -13.34 11.42 9.80
CA GLU A 77 -12.40 12.49 10.12
C GLU A 77 -11.03 11.89 10.43
N SER A 78 -10.11 11.91 9.47
CA SER A 78 -8.75 11.37 9.61
C SER A 78 -7.73 12.49 9.81
N ASP A 79 -6.59 12.20 10.44
CA ASP A 79 -5.48 13.17 10.51
C ASP A 79 -4.70 13.16 9.18
N ILE A 80 -4.41 11.98 8.63
CA ILE A 80 -3.71 11.83 7.34
C ILE A 80 -4.44 10.79 6.50
N VAL A 81 -4.63 11.10 5.21
CA VAL A 81 -5.08 10.13 4.21
C VAL A 81 -3.93 9.83 3.25
N ILE A 82 -3.62 8.55 3.05
CA ILE A 82 -2.66 8.08 2.04
C ILE A 82 -3.43 7.41 0.91
N VAL A 83 -3.26 7.88 -0.32
CA VAL A 83 -3.94 7.34 -1.51
C VAL A 83 -2.99 6.45 -2.31
N GLY A 84 -3.31 5.17 -2.40
CA GLY A 84 -2.51 4.13 -3.02
C GLY A 84 -1.57 3.43 -2.03
N ALA A 85 -1.79 2.15 -1.78
CA ALA A 85 -0.98 1.28 -0.93
C ALA A 85 0.13 0.57 -1.75
N GLY A 86 0.79 1.29 -2.66
CA GLY A 86 1.99 0.82 -3.35
C GLY A 86 3.24 0.86 -2.45
N SER A 87 4.42 0.51 -2.99
CA SER A 87 5.69 0.56 -2.25
C SER A 87 5.97 1.93 -1.61
N CYS A 88 5.70 3.03 -2.32
CA CYS A 88 5.86 4.38 -1.78
C CYS A 88 4.84 4.67 -0.66
N GLY A 89 3.54 4.48 -0.91
CA GLY A 89 2.50 4.76 0.08
C GLY A 89 2.61 3.92 1.35
N LEU A 90 2.95 2.63 1.22
CA LEU A 90 3.23 1.76 2.37
C LEU A 90 4.49 2.19 3.13
N SER A 91 5.52 2.67 2.43
CA SER A 91 6.74 3.18 3.09
C SER A 91 6.44 4.47 3.86
N THR A 92 5.64 5.37 3.29
CA THR A 92 5.12 6.56 3.98
C THR A 92 4.34 6.17 5.23
N ALA A 93 3.39 5.23 5.09
CA ALA A 93 2.55 4.77 6.20
C ALA A 93 3.37 4.16 7.33
N TYR A 94 4.38 3.34 6.99
CA TYR A 94 5.28 2.73 7.96
C TYR A 94 6.06 3.77 8.77
N MET A 95 6.61 4.79 8.09
CA MET A 95 7.34 5.86 8.76
C MET A 95 6.44 6.73 9.62
N LEU A 96 5.26 7.11 9.14
CA LEU A 96 4.29 7.92 9.90
C LEU A 96 3.70 7.15 11.10
N GLY A 97 3.33 5.88 10.92
CA GLY A 97 2.82 5.03 11.99
C GLY A 97 3.80 4.89 13.16
N LYS A 98 5.11 4.78 12.85
CA LYS A 98 6.19 4.77 13.84
C LYS A 98 6.38 6.13 14.52
N ALA A 99 6.40 7.21 13.75
CA ALA A 99 6.75 8.55 14.24
C ALA A 99 5.61 9.26 14.99
N ARG A 100 4.35 8.97 14.63
CA ARG A 100 3.15 9.65 15.14
C ARG A 100 2.06 8.63 15.48
N PRO A 101 2.26 7.80 16.51
CA PRO A 101 1.25 6.83 16.96
C PRO A 101 -0.05 7.49 17.46
N ASP A 102 -0.03 8.81 17.68
CA ASP A 102 -1.18 9.63 18.04
C ASP A 102 -2.10 9.99 16.86
N LEU A 103 -1.63 9.90 15.62
CA LEU A 103 -2.38 10.35 14.44
C LEU A 103 -3.17 9.20 13.78
N LYS A 104 -4.42 9.48 13.41
CA LYS A 104 -5.26 8.56 12.63
C LYS A 104 -4.88 8.61 11.15
N ILE A 105 -4.32 7.51 10.64
CA ILE A 105 -3.88 7.39 9.25
C ILE A 105 -4.80 6.43 8.49
N ALA A 106 -5.56 6.95 7.53
CA ALA A 106 -6.35 6.15 6.60
C ALA A 106 -5.55 5.89 5.31
N ILE A 107 -5.44 4.64 4.90
CA ILE A 107 -4.88 4.25 3.60
C ILE A 107 -6.03 3.83 2.69
N ILE A 108 -6.18 4.49 1.56
CA ILE A 108 -7.21 4.20 0.55
C ILE A 108 -6.55 3.51 -0.63
N GLU A 109 -6.92 2.25 -0.88
CA GLU A 109 -6.36 1.43 -1.95
C GLU A 109 -7.46 0.91 -2.86
N ALA A 110 -7.35 1.22 -4.15
CA ALA A 110 -8.36 0.84 -5.14
C ALA A 110 -8.42 -0.68 -5.36
N SER A 111 -7.27 -1.36 -5.33
CA SER A 111 -7.24 -2.80 -5.54
C SER A 111 -7.74 -3.56 -4.30
N VAL A 112 -8.26 -4.77 -4.51
CA VAL A 112 -8.50 -5.69 -3.38
C VAL A 112 -7.17 -6.02 -2.69
N SER A 113 -6.12 -6.28 -3.45
CA SER A 113 -4.78 -6.56 -2.93
C SER A 113 -3.92 -5.29 -2.90
N PRO A 114 -3.47 -4.81 -1.72
CA PRO A 114 -2.48 -3.74 -1.65
C PRO A 114 -1.11 -4.20 -2.17
N GLY A 115 -0.14 -3.28 -2.22
CA GLY A 115 1.23 -3.51 -2.67
C GLY A 115 1.53 -2.91 -4.05
N GLY A 116 0.51 -2.55 -4.82
CA GLY A 116 0.66 -1.98 -6.17
C GLY A 116 1.55 -2.85 -7.06
N GLY A 117 2.50 -2.22 -7.76
CA GLY A 117 3.46 -2.92 -8.64
C GLY A 117 4.60 -3.66 -7.92
N ALA A 118 4.68 -3.63 -6.58
CA ALA A 118 5.82 -4.17 -5.82
C ALA A 118 5.70 -5.67 -5.49
N TRP A 119 4.89 -6.42 -6.24
CA TRP A 119 4.80 -7.88 -6.12
C TRP A 119 5.82 -8.61 -6.98
N LEU A 120 6.37 -7.93 -7.98
CA LEU A 120 7.31 -8.47 -8.97
C LEU A 120 8.46 -7.49 -9.20
N GLY A 121 9.55 -8.00 -9.79
CA GLY A 121 10.56 -7.19 -10.46
C GLY A 121 10.15 -6.85 -11.89
N GLY A 122 11.12 -6.69 -12.79
CA GLY A 122 10.86 -6.47 -14.21
C GLY A 122 10.37 -7.72 -14.94
N GLN A 123 9.48 -7.55 -15.92
CA GLN A 123 9.08 -8.62 -16.86
C GLN A 123 8.61 -9.92 -16.17
N LEU A 124 7.86 -9.79 -15.07
CA LEU A 124 7.36 -10.91 -14.26
C LEU A 124 8.44 -11.70 -13.51
N PHE A 125 9.70 -11.27 -13.52
CA PHE A 125 10.73 -11.81 -12.63
C PHE A 125 10.50 -11.39 -11.18
N SER A 126 11.23 -12.01 -10.25
CA SER A 126 10.91 -11.94 -8.82
C SER A 126 11.79 -10.96 -8.04
N ALA A 127 13.08 -10.89 -8.37
CA ALA A 127 14.08 -10.13 -7.60
C ALA A 127 13.74 -8.63 -7.57
N MET A 128 13.90 -8.02 -6.39
CA MET A 128 13.69 -6.58 -6.19
C MET A 128 15.03 -5.92 -5.92
N VAL A 129 15.47 -5.11 -6.87
CA VAL A 129 16.72 -4.36 -6.78
C VAL A 129 16.47 -3.01 -6.10
N MET A 130 17.32 -2.64 -5.15
CA MET A 130 17.34 -1.32 -4.52
C MET A 130 18.76 -0.76 -4.51
N ARG A 131 18.97 0.38 -5.16
CA ARG A 131 20.26 1.10 -5.10
C ARG A 131 20.49 1.69 -3.71
N LYS A 132 21.75 1.71 -3.26
CA LYS A 132 22.12 2.33 -1.99
C LYS A 132 21.92 3.86 -2.06
N PRO A 133 21.48 4.53 -0.97
CA PRO A 133 21.38 4.02 0.40
C PRO A 133 19.99 3.48 0.80
N ALA A 134 19.18 2.95 -0.13
CA ALA A 134 17.85 2.44 0.20
C ALA A 134 17.86 1.14 1.04
N ASP A 135 19.00 0.47 1.11
CA ASP A 135 19.27 -0.65 2.03
C ASP A 135 19.12 -0.26 3.51
N ALA A 136 19.28 1.03 3.85
CA ALA A 136 18.97 1.54 5.19
C ALA A 136 17.49 1.32 5.56
N PHE A 137 16.57 1.48 4.61
CA PHE A 137 15.15 1.22 4.84
C PHE A 137 14.85 -0.28 4.99
N LEU A 138 15.50 -1.13 4.19
CA LEU A 138 15.38 -2.58 4.32
C LEU A 138 15.89 -3.06 5.69
N THR A 139 16.96 -2.46 6.18
CA THR A 139 17.53 -2.73 7.50
C THR A 139 16.56 -2.32 8.62
N ASP A 140 15.98 -1.13 8.57
CA ASP A 140 14.96 -0.68 9.54
C ASP A 140 13.72 -1.59 9.53
N LEU A 141 13.30 -2.03 8.34
CA LEU A 141 12.14 -2.90 8.17
C LEU A 141 12.40 -4.37 8.59
N GLY A 142 13.66 -4.81 8.56
CA GLY A 142 14.07 -6.19 8.80
C GLY A 142 13.86 -7.12 7.61
N VAL A 143 14.00 -6.62 6.37
CA VAL A 143 13.94 -7.43 5.14
C VAL A 143 15.36 -7.83 4.75
N PRO A 144 15.67 -9.14 4.64
CA PRO A 144 17.00 -9.59 4.22
C PRO A 144 17.23 -9.30 2.73
N PHE A 145 18.49 -9.02 2.40
CA PHE A 145 18.94 -8.74 1.04
C PHE A 145 20.37 -9.27 0.83
N GLU A 146 20.73 -9.46 -0.43
CA GLU A 146 22.09 -9.74 -0.89
C GLU A 146 22.75 -8.42 -1.30
N ASP A 147 23.97 -8.16 -0.82
CA ASP A 147 24.70 -6.92 -1.12
C ASP A 147 25.60 -7.12 -2.35
N GLU A 148 25.40 -6.29 -3.37
CA GLU A 148 26.09 -6.34 -4.67
C GLU A 148 26.95 -5.08 -4.91
N GLY A 149 27.34 -4.38 -3.84
CA GLY A 149 28.14 -3.15 -3.91
C GLY A 149 27.27 -1.90 -3.89
N ASP A 150 27.00 -1.29 -5.05
CA ASP A 150 26.23 -0.03 -5.16
C ASP A 150 24.70 -0.24 -5.04
N PHE A 151 24.26 -1.49 -5.01
CA PHE A 151 22.87 -1.88 -4.85
C PHE A 151 22.75 -3.16 -4.04
N VAL A 152 21.53 -3.46 -3.61
CA VAL A 152 21.18 -4.69 -2.92
C VAL A 152 19.99 -5.36 -3.60
N VAL A 153 19.85 -6.66 -3.40
CA VAL A 153 18.80 -7.48 -4.02
C VAL A 153 18.00 -8.20 -2.95
N VAL A 154 16.71 -7.87 -2.86
CA VAL A 154 15.76 -8.67 -2.09
C VAL A 154 15.33 -9.85 -2.97
N LYS A 155 15.46 -11.08 -2.44
CA LYS A 155 15.21 -12.32 -3.20
C LYS A 155 13.89 -12.36 -3.96
N HIS A 156 12.87 -11.70 -3.41
CA HIS A 156 11.58 -11.55 -4.07
C HIS A 156 10.92 -10.24 -3.62
N ALA A 157 10.40 -9.45 -4.58
CA ALA A 157 9.61 -8.25 -4.34
C ALA A 157 8.48 -8.46 -3.31
N ALA A 158 7.79 -9.60 -3.38
CA ALA A 158 6.76 -10.01 -2.42
C ALA A 158 7.28 -10.10 -0.97
N LEU A 159 8.54 -10.45 -0.72
CA LEU A 159 9.11 -10.49 0.63
C LEU A 159 9.16 -9.08 1.23
N PHE A 160 9.64 -8.10 0.46
CA PHE A 160 9.61 -6.69 0.87
C PHE A 160 8.18 -6.23 1.14
N THR A 161 7.29 -6.41 0.16
CA THR A 161 5.93 -5.87 0.20
C THR A 161 5.10 -6.49 1.32
N SER A 162 5.14 -7.82 1.49
CA SER A 162 4.39 -8.49 2.55
C SER A 162 4.93 -8.16 3.95
N THR A 163 6.26 -8.03 4.11
CA THR A 163 6.86 -7.62 5.38
C THR A 163 6.45 -6.20 5.73
N LEU A 164 6.59 -5.26 4.78
CA LEU A 164 6.18 -3.87 4.96
C LEU A 164 4.70 -3.75 5.30
N LEU A 165 3.84 -4.42 4.52
CA LEU A 165 2.39 -4.44 4.76
C LEU A 165 2.05 -4.99 6.15
N SER A 166 2.68 -6.09 6.57
CA SER A 166 2.48 -6.68 7.90
C SER A 166 2.85 -5.70 9.02
N ARG A 167 3.99 -5.00 8.90
CA ARG A 167 4.40 -3.97 9.86
C ARG A 167 3.41 -2.80 9.88
N VAL A 168 3.01 -2.30 8.71
CA VAL A 168 2.04 -1.20 8.59
C VAL A 168 0.71 -1.55 9.25
N LEU A 169 0.15 -2.72 8.95
CA LEU A 169 -1.14 -3.17 9.49
C LEU A 169 -1.09 -3.55 10.98
N SER A 170 0.12 -3.67 11.56
CA SER A 170 0.28 -3.91 12.99
C SER A 170 0.19 -2.63 13.83
N PHE A 171 0.25 -1.45 13.21
CA PHE A 171 0.11 -0.18 13.92
C PHE A 171 -1.37 0.05 14.30
N PRO A 172 -1.66 0.39 15.57
CA PRO A 172 -3.04 0.56 16.05
C PRO A 172 -3.74 1.81 15.48
N ASN A 173 -2.98 2.75 14.92
CA ASN A 173 -3.46 4.03 14.41
C ASN A 173 -3.62 4.07 12.88
N ILE A 174 -3.34 2.95 12.20
CA ILE A 174 -3.46 2.84 10.74
C ILE A 174 -4.66 1.96 10.37
N LYS A 175 -5.46 2.44 9.43
CA LYS A 175 -6.53 1.66 8.81
C LYS A 175 -6.34 1.57 7.30
N LEU A 176 -6.36 0.35 6.77
CA LEU A 176 -6.43 0.09 5.33
C LEU A 176 -7.88 -0.09 4.89
N PHE A 177 -8.32 0.76 3.96
CA PHE A 177 -9.53 0.63 3.17
C PHE A 177 -9.13 0.22 1.75
N ASN A 178 -8.93 -1.07 1.54
CA ASN A 178 -8.73 -1.67 0.22
C ASN A 178 -10.08 -1.84 -0.51
N ALA A 179 -10.04 -2.12 -1.82
CA ALA A 179 -11.21 -2.12 -2.70
C ALA A 179 -12.00 -0.79 -2.71
N THR A 180 -11.35 0.31 -2.34
CA THR A 180 -11.93 1.64 -2.20
C THR A 180 -11.11 2.61 -3.07
N ALA A 181 -11.74 3.23 -4.06
CA ALA A 181 -11.10 4.21 -4.93
C ALA A 181 -11.32 5.63 -4.39
N VAL A 182 -10.34 6.50 -4.61
CA VAL A 182 -10.55 7.95 -4.54
C VAL A 182 -10.97 8.40 -5.93
N GLU A 183 -12.12 9.09 -6.02
CA GLU A 183 -12.68 9.58 -7.28
C GLU A 183 -12.75 11.11 -7.36
N ASP A 184 -12.56 11.81 -6.24
CA ASP A 184 -12.33 13.27 -6.20
C ASP A 184 -11.58 13.69 -4.93
N LEU A 185 -11.24 14.97 -4.84
CA LEU A 185 -10.59 15.61 -3.70
C LEU A 185 -11.57 16.59 -3.03
N ILE A 186 -11.59 16.60 -1.70
CA ILE A 186 -12.32 17.62 -0.94
C ILE A 186 -11.46 18.88 -0.92
N THR A 187 -12.04 20.02 -1.30
CA THR A 187 -11.32 21.29 -1.43
C THR A 187 -11.88 22.37 -0.52
N ARG A 188 -11.04 23.32 -0.11
CA ARG A 188 -11.43 24.52 0.65
C ARG A 188 -10.73 25.74 0.07
N ALA A 189 -11.44 26.86 -0.01
CA ALA A 189 -10.83 28.13 -0.35
C ALA A 189 -10.13 28.71 0.89
N SER A 190 -8.87 29.08 0.73
CA SER A 190 -8.10 29.86 1.69
C SER A 190 -8.50 31.34 1.61
N PRO A 191 -8.26 32.15 2.67
CA PRO A 191 -8.57 33.57 2.67
C PRO A 191 -7.88 34.39 1.56
N ASP A 192 -6.74 33.91 1.07
CA ASP A 192 -5.98 34.51 -0.04
C ASP A 192 -6.49 34.09 -1.44
N GLY A 193 -7.58 33.32 -1.49
CA GLY A 193 -8.16 32.82 -2.74
C GLY A 193 -7.50 31.55 -3.29
N THR A 194 -6.47 31.01 -2.63
CA THR A 194 -5.86 29.73 -3.02
C THR A 194 -6.74 28.56 -2.60
N LEU A 195 -6.65 27.44 -3.33
CA LEU A 195 -7.40 26.23 -2.99
C LEU A 195 -6.51 25.26 -2.20
N ARG A 196 -7.06 24.72 -1.12
CA ARG A 196 -6.43 23.73 -0.25
C ARG A 196 -7.16 22.40 -0.34
N ILE A 197 -6.42 21.31 -0.36
CA ILE A 197 -6.97 19.95 -0.24
C ILE A 197 -7.24 19.66 1.24
N ALA A 198 -8.42 19.09 1.52
CA ALA A 198 -8.97 18.92 2.87
C ALA A 198 -9.63 17.55 3.07
N GLY A 199 -9.28 16.57 2.23
CA GLY A 199 -9.78 15.21 2.28
C GLY A 199 -9.97 14.59 0.90
N VAL A 200 -10.63 13.45 0.87
CA VAL A 200 -10.87 12.64 -0.34
C VAL A 200 -12.33 12.26 -0.48
N VAL A 201 -12.76 12.13 -1.72
CA VAL A 201 -14.06 11.60 -2.11
C VAL A 201 -13.85 10.16 -2.55
N THR A 202 -14.53 9.22 -1.91
CA THR A 202 -14.27 7.79 -2.02
C THR A 202 -15.48 7.02 -2.49
N ASN A 203 -15.26 5.93 -3.20
CA ASN A 203 -16.30 4.94 -3.47
C ASN A 203 -15.71 3.53 -3.47
N TRP A 204 -16.55 2.51 -3.52
CA TRP A 204 -16.08 1.18 -3.88
C TRP A 204 -15.47 1.23 -5.28
N THR A 205 -14.33 0.59 -5.48
CA THR A 205 -13.63 0.67 -6.78
C THR A 205 -14.48 0.15 -7.93
N LEU A 206 -15.29 -0.89 -7.71
CA LEU A 206 -16.23 -1.37 -8.71
C LEU A 206 -17.31 -0.35 -9.04
N VAL A 207 -17.79 0.44 -8.07
CA VAL A 207 -18.74 1.52 -8.35
C VAL A 207 -18.06 2.58 -9.23
N THR A 208 -16.85 3.01 -8.88
CA THR A 208 -16.09 4.00 -9.67
C THR A 208 -15.80 3.54 -11.10
N MET A 209 -15.59 2.25 -11.34
CA MET A 209 -15.35 1.71 -12.69
C MET A 209 -16.64 1.52 -13.53
N HIS A 210 -17.82 1.64 -12.91
CA HIS A 210 -19.10 1.28 -13.53
C HIS A 210 -20.15 2.41 -13.39
N HIS A 211 -19.71 3.66 -13.35
CA HIS A 211 -20.60 4.84 -13.28
C HIS A 211 -21.56 4.96 -14.49
N ASP A 212 -21.17 4.42 -15.66
CA ASP A 212 -22.01 4.43 -16.87
C ASP A 212 -22.94 3.21 -16.98
N ASP A 213 -22.76 2.19 -16.15
CA ASP A 213 -23.46 0.90 -16.28
C ASP A 213 -24.71 0.80 -15.40
N GLN A 214 -24.92 1.77 -14.50
CA GLN A 214 -26.01 1.78 -13.52
C GLN A 214 -26.58 3.20 -13.37
N SER A 215 -27.62 3.36 -12.55
CA SER A 215 -28.01 4.70 -12.08
C SER A 215 -26.89 5.32 -11.24
N CYS A 216 -26.88 6.65 -11.12
CA CYS A 216 -25.86 7.36 -10.33
C CYS A 216 -25.74 6.79 -8.92
N MET A 217 -24.50 6.49 -8.50
CA MET A 217 -24.15 5.96 -7.19
C MET A 217 -23.19 6.93 -6.51
N ASP A 218 -23.74 7.84 -5.72
CA ASP A 218 -22.96 8.92 -5.10
C ASP A 218 -21.79 8.38 -4.24
N PRO A 219 -20.67 9.12 -4.18
CA PRO A 219 -19.56 8.80 -3.29
C PRO A 219 -19.86 8.95 -1.81
N ASN A 220 -18.92 8.48 -1.00
CA ASN A 220 -18.72 8.85 0.39
C ASN A 220 -17.50 9.79 0.54
N THR A 221 -17.25 10.30 1.74
CA THR A 221 -16.21 11.30 2.00
C THR A 221 -15.36 10.98 3.22
N ILE A 222 -14.07 11.32 3.16
CA ILE A 222 -13.16 11.31 4.29
C ILE A 222 -12.49 12.69 4.38
N ASN A 223 -12.75 13.41 5.46
CA ASN A 223 -12.08 14.65 5.79
C ASN A 223 -10.67 14.38 6.32
N ALA A 224 -9.69 15.16 5.88
CA ALA A 224 -8.34 15.13 6.42
C ALA A 224 -7.61 16.45 6.17
N PRO A 225 -6.88 17.01 7.16
CA PRO A 225 -6.07 18.20 6.93
C PRO A 225 -4.95 17.95 5.91
N LEU A 226 -4.50 16.71 5.76
CA LEU A 226 -3.40 16.35 4.87
C LEU A 226 -3.68 15.05 4.10
N VAL A 227 -3.51 15.12 2.78
CA VAL A 227 -3.56 13.99 1.85
C VAL A 227 -2.16 13.74 1.28
N ILE A 228 -1.76 12.48 1.23
CA ILE A 228 -0.51 12.04 0.58
C ILE A 228 -0.87 11.12 -0.57
N SER A 229 -0.63 11.55 -1.80
CA SER A 229 -0.93 10.77 -3.01
C SER A 229 0.29 10.01 -3.52
N THR A 230 0.13 8.70 -3.63
CA THR A 230 1.15 7.75 -4.09
C THR A 230 0.55 6.71 -5.06
N THR A 231 -0.32 7.17 -5.95
CA THR A 231 -1.13 6.31 -6.85
C THR A 231 -0.35 5.72 -8.03
N GLY A 232 0.95 5.97 -8.11
CA GLY A 232 1.80 5.52 -9.21
C GLY A 232 1.49 6.25 -10.51
N HIS A 233 1.85 5.64 -11.64
CA HIS A 233 1.69 6.23 -12.98
C HIS A 233 0.89 5.34 -13.95
N ASP A 234 0.71 4.05 -13.61
CA ASP A 234 0.10 3.04 -14.48
C ASP A 234 -1.38 2.80 -14.14
N GLY A 235 -2.10 2.21 -15.09
CA GLY A 235 -3.45 1.71 -14.89
C GLY A 235 -4.53 2.81 -14.85
N PRO A 236 -5.80 2.41 -14.68
CA PRO A 236 -6.94 3.33 -14.73
C PRO A 236 -6.94 4.38 -13.61
N PHE A 237 -6.31 4.08 -12.46
CA PHE A 237 -6.23 4.97 -11.30
C PHE A 237 -4.86 5.64 -11.13
N GLY A 238 -3.92 5.42 -12.06
CA GLY A 238 -2.58 5.96 -11.99
C GLY A 238 -2.55 7.48 -12.06
N ALA A 239 -1.74 8.10 -11.22
CA ALA A 239 -1.54 9.54 -11.12
C ALA A 239 -2.83 10.34 -10.90
N PHE A 240 -3.76 9.78 -10.12
CA PHE A 240 -5.11 10.32 -9.95
C PHE A 240 -5.10 11.77 -9.44
N CYS A 241 -4.44 12.04 -8.31
CA CYS A 241 -4.54 13.35 -7.67
C CYS A 241 -3.91 14.44 -8.52
N VAL A 242 -2.76 14.18 -9.15
CA VAL A 242 -2.10 15.17 -10.03
C VAL A 242 -2.91 15.43 -11.30
N LYS A 243 -3.54 14.41 -11.90
CA LYS A 243 -4.50 14.60 -13.01
C LYS A 243 -5.70 15.42 -12.55
N ARG A 244 -6.19 15.17 -11.33
CA ARG A 244 -7.31 15.92 -10.76
C ARG A 244 -6.96 17.40 -10.57
N LEU A 245 -5.76 17.72 -10.09
CA LEU A 245 -5.29 19.12 -9.98
C LEU A 245 -5.33 19.87 -11.32
N VAL A 246 -4.98 19.22 -12.44
CA VAL A 246 -5.11 19.82 -13.79
C VAL A 246 -6.57 20.12 -14.10
N SER A 247 -7.46 19.14 -13.91
CA SER A 247 -8.89 19.30 -14.22
C SER A 247 -9.58 20.36 -13.35
N MET A 248 -9.07 20.59 -12.12
CA MET A 248 -9.51 21.64 -11.22
C MET A 248 -8.78 22.98 -11.44
N GLN A 249 -7.94 23.09 -12.48
CA GLN A 249 -7.19 24.29 -12.84
C GLN A 249 -6.26 24.80 -11.73
N GLN A 250 -5.78 23.90 -10.87
CA GLN A 250 -4.81 24.22 -9.81
C GLN A 250 -3.37 24.13 -10.30
N ILE A 251 -3.14 23.38 -11.38
CA ILE A 251 -1.89 23.37 -12.14
C ILE A 251 -2.23 23.43 -13.63
N GLU A 252 -1.39 24.10 -14.44
CA GLU A 252 -1.67 24.32 -15.87
C GLU A 252 -1.78 22.99 -16.65
N LYS A 253 -0.83 22.08 -16.41
CA LYS A 253 -0.70 20.79 -17.08
C LYS A 253 0.25 19.87 -16.32
N LEU A 254 0.22 18.59 -16.66
CA LEU A 254 1.24 17.64 -16.23
C LEU A 254 2.56 17.86 -16.99
N GLY A 255 3.68 17.61 -16.31
CA GLY A 255 4.98 17.50 -16.98
C GLY A 255 5.05 16.27 -17.89
N GLY A 256 4.39 15.18 -17.51
CA GLY A 256 4.34 13.90 -18.21
C GLY A 256 5.61 13.07 -18.00
N MET A 257 5.46 11.85 -17.48
CA MET A 257 6.59 10.94 -17.26
C MET A 257 7.45 10.78 -18.53
N ARG A 258 8.78 10.87 -18.39
CA ARG A 258 9.75 10.80 -19.49
C ARG A 258 10.28 9.38 -19.71
N GLY A 259 11.21 9.25 -20.66
CA GLY A 259 11.92 8.01 -20.94
C GLY A 259 12.64 7.43 -19.73
N LEU A 260 13.07 6.18 -19.82
CA LEU A 260 13.75 5.49 -18.73
C LEU A 260 15.20 5.95 -18.60
N ASP A 261 15.56 6.45 -17.43
CA ASP A 261 16.94 6.76 -17.01
C ASP A 261 17.00 6.63 -15.48
N MET A 262 17.53 5.50 -14.99
CA MET A 262 17.55 5.16 -13.56
C MET A 262 18.37 6.15 -12.72
N ASN A 263 19.47 6.68 -13.27
CA ASN A 263 20.38 7.54 -12.52
C ASN A 263 19.73 8.88 -12.21
N THR A 264 19.06 9.48 -13.20
CA THR A 264 18.38 10.76 -13.01
C THR A 264 17.01 10.60 -12.36
N ALA A 265 16.28 9.52 -12.69
CA ALA A 265 14.93 9.29 -12.17
C ALA A 265 14.90 9.13 -10.66
N GLU A 266 15.69 8.22 -10.09
CA GLU A 266 15.58 7.89 -8.66
C GLU A 266 15.90 9.10 -7.77
N ASP A 267 16.99 9.80 -8.08
CA ASP A 267 17.37 11.05 -7.42
C ASP A 267 16.27 12.10 -7.52
N ALA A 268 15.72 12.32 -8.72
CA ALA A 268 14.73 13.35 -8.95
C ALA A 268 13.41 13.07 -8.23
N ILE A 269 13.00 11.80 -8.12
CA ILE A 269 11.77 11.43 -7.42
C ILE A 269 11.92 11.62 -5.91
N VAL A 270 13.02 11.15 -5.32
CA VAL A 270 13.26 11.31 -3.87
C VAL A 270 13.39 12.79 -3.51
N LYS A 271 14.28 13.54 -4.19
CA LYS A 271 14.59 14.94 -3.84
C LYS A 271 13.40 15.89 -4.02
N ARG A 272 12.47 15.57 -4.93
CA ARG A 272 11.33 16.45 -5.26
C ARG A 272 10.02 16.04 -4.60
N THR A 273 9.97 14.94 -3.85
CA THR A 273 8.78 14.57 -3.08
C THR A 273 8.43 15.68 -2.08
N ARG A 274 7.21 16.22 -2.17
CA ARG A 274 6.82 17.47 -1.50
C ARG A 274 5.31 17.69 -1.48
N GLU A 275 4.88 18.70 -0.74
CA GLU A 275 3.56 19.30 -0.85
C GLU A 275 3.45 20.07 -2.19
N ILE A 276 2.58 19.63 -3.09
CA ILE A 276 2.39 20.22 -4.42
C ILE A 276 1.46 21.42 -4.37
N VAL A 277 0.37 21.29 -3.62
CA VAL A 277 -0.56 22.36 -3.26
C VAL A 277 -0.88 22.19 -1.77
N PRO A 278 -1.33 23.25 -1.07
CA PRO A 278 -1.67 23.14 0.35
C PRO A 278 -2.59 21.95 0.63
N GLY A 279 -2.18 21.07 1.55
CA GLY A 279 -2.90 19.87 1.96
C GLY A 279 -2.69 18.64 1.08
N LEU A 280 -1.87 18.69 0.03
CA LEU A 280 -1.59 17.54 -0.85
C LEU A 280 -0.09 17.34 -1.11
N ILE A 281 0.45 16.30 -0.49
CA ILE A 281 1.81 15.79 -0.74
C ILE A 281 1.75 14.74 -1.85
N VAL A 282 2.70 14.78 -2.77
CA VAL A 282 2.84 13.77 -3.83
C VAL A 282 4.22 13.14 -3.77
N GLY A 283 4.24 11.81 -3.85
CA GLY A 283 5.46 11.02 -3.86
C GLY A 283 5.35 9.82 -4.80
N GLY A 284 6.44 9.04 -4.85
CA GLY A 284 6.57 7.88 -5.72
C GLY A 284 6.47 8.28 -7.20
N MET A 285 6.06 7.34 -8.04
CA MET A 285 5.99 7.59 -9.48
C MET A 285 4.87 8.55 -9.91
N GLU A 286 3.87 8.82 -9.08
CA GLU A 286 2.88 9.86 -9.40
C GLU A 286 3.55 11.23 -9.55
N LEU A 287 4.59 11.49 -8.76
CA LEU A 287 5.38 12.72 -8.86
C LEU A 287 6.07 12.87 -10.22
N SER A 288 6.40 11.75 -10.90
CA SER A 288 7.02 11.80 -12.23
C SER A 288 6.11 12.44 -13.27
N GLU A 289 4.79 12.29 -13.12
CA GLU A 289 3.80 12.87 -14.03
C GLU A 289 3.66 14.38 -13.81
N VAL A 290 3.70 14.84 -12.56
CA VAL A 290 3.62 16.28 -12.27
C VAL A 290 4.89 17.01 -12.70
N ASP A 291 6.06 16.44 -12.40
CA ASP A 291 7.36 17.10 -12.60
C ASP A 291 8.01 16.80 -13.97
N GLY A 292 7.44 15.87 -14.74
CA GLY A 292 8.04 15.38 -15.97
C GLY A 292 9.41 14.72 -15.75
N ALA A 293 9.50 13.86 -14.73
CA ALA A 293 10.71 13.10 -14.42
C ALA A 293 10.90 11.88 -15.33
N ASN A 294 12.13 11.42 -15.48
CA ASN A 294 12.41 10.09 -16.02
C ASN A 294 11.80 9.00 -15.13
N ARG A 295 11.52 7.84 -15.73
CA ARG A 295 11.14 6.62 -15.00
C ARG A 295 12.37 5.77 -14.70
N MET A 296 12.33 4.99 -13.62
CA MET A 296 13.44 4.08 -13.26
C MET A 296 13.22 2.64 -13.69
N GLY A 297 12.00 2.22 -14.04
CA GLY A 297 11.74 0.82 -14.38
C GLY A 297 11.91 -0.12 -13.17
N PRO A 298 12.56 -1.29 -13.31
CA PRO A 298 12.55 -2.34 -12.28
C PRO A 298 13.58 -2.15 -11.14
N THR A 299 13.66 -0.95 -10.57
CA THR A 299 14.42 -0.64 -9.34
C THR A 299 13.53 0.15 -8.37
N PHE A 300 13.65 -0.13 -7.08
CA PHE A 300 12.63 0.26 -6.08
C PHE A 300 13.17 1.18 -4.98
N GLY A 301 14.46 1.54 -5.01
CA GLY A 301 15.09 2.36 -3.98
C GLY A 301 14.41 3.72 -3.84
N ALA A 302 14.13 4.38 -4.97
CA ALA A 302 13.41 5.65 -4.97
C ALA A 302 12.00 5.57 -4.38
N MET A 303 11.28 4.45 -4.53
CA MET A 303 9.93 4.34 -3.98
C MET A 303 9.96 4.28 -2.46
N ALA A 304 10.88 3.50 -1.87
CA ALA A 304 11.06 3.44 -0.43
C ALA A 304 11.45 4.81 0.13
N LEU A 305 12.50 5.43 -0.43
CA LEU A 305 13.03 6.71 0.08
C LEU A 305 12.13 7.91 -0.24
N SER A 306 11.37 7.87 -1.33
CA SER A 306 10.31 8.86 -1.58
C SER A 306 9.20 8.73 -0.55
N GLY A 307 8.83 7.53 -0.12
CA GLY A 307 7.87 7.35 0.97
C GLY A 307 8.39 7.89 2.31
N VAL A 308 9.67 7.64 2.62
CA VAL A 308 10.34 8.27 3.78
C VAL A 308 10.26 9.79 3.68
N LYS A 309 10.59 10.35 2.50
CA LYS A 309 10.54 11.80 2.28
C LYS A 309 9.13 12.36 2.41
N ALA A 310 8.11 11.69 1.88
CA ALA A 310 6.72 12.10 2.01
C ALA A 310 6.27 12.15 3.48
N ALA A 311 6.72 11.19 4.30
CA ALA A 311 6.48 11.20 5.73
C ALA A 311 7.16 12.40 6.42
N GLU A 312 8.41 12.72 6.06
CA GLU A 312 9.09 13.92 6.59
C GLU A 312 8.36 15.22 6.23
N GLU A 313 7.91 15.34 4.97
CA GLU A 313 7.16 16.52 4.53
C GLU A 313 5.82 16.64 5.25
N ALA A 314 5.13 15.51 5.46
CA ALA A 314 3.90 15.48 6.24
C ALA A 314 4.12 15.98 7.66
N LEU A 315 5.15 15.52 8.35
CA LEU A 315 5.47 15.96 9.71
C LEU A 315 5.79 17.46 9.81
N LYS A 316 6.34 18.07 8.75
CA LYS A 316 6.63 19.51 8.73
C LYS A 316 5.38 20.37 8.62
N VAL A 317 4.42 19.96 7.79
CA VAL A 317 3.24 20.80 7.47
C VAL A 317 2.00 20.43 8.26
N PHE A 318 1.97 19.27 8.92
CA PHE A 318 0.76 18.71 9.51
C PHE A 318 0.05 19.66 10.49
N GLU A 319 0.78 20.25 11.45
CA GLU A 319 0.16 21.12 12.46
C GLU A 319 -0.45 22.40 11.83
N GLU A 320 0.20 22.96 10.80
CA GLU A 320 -0.33 24.10 10.05
C GLU A 320 -1.62 23.72 9.32
N ARG A 321 -1.62 22.58 8.61
CA ARG A 321 -2.78 22.12 7.87
C ARG A 321 -3.93 21.73 8.80
N LYS A 322 -3.63 21.13 9.96
CA LYS A 322 -4.60 20.82 11.00
C LYS A 322 -5.28 22.07 11.54
N LEU A 323 -4.51 23.12 11.83
CA LEU A 323 -5.06 24.41 12.27
C LEU A 323 -5.96 25.04 11.20
N GLN A 324 -5.55 25.00 9.93
CA GLN A 324 -6.35 25.50 8.80
C GLN A 324 -7.62 24.69 8.54
N ASN A 325 -7.70 23.45 9.05
CA ASN A 325 -8.82 22.54 8.87
C ASN A 325 -9.73 22.46 10.10
N ALA A 326 -9.39 23.14 11.19
CA ALA A 326 -10.26 23.27 12.35
C ALA A 326 -11.45 24.18 12.00
N TYR A 327 -12.65 23.63 12.07
CA TYR A 327 -13.91 24.37 11.93
C TYR A 327 -14.29 25.07 13.23
#